data_AF-A0A834QZW0-F1
#
_entry.id   AF-A0A834QZW0-F1
#
_cell.length_a   1.000
_cell.length_b   1.000
_cell.length_c   1.000
_cell.angle_alpha   90.00
_cell.angle_beta   90.00
_cell.angle_gamma   90.00
#
_symmetry.space_group_name_H-M   'P 1'
#
loop_
_entity.id
_entity.type
_entity.pdbx_description
1 polymer ?
#
loop_
_entity_poly.entity_id
_entity_poly.type
_entity_poly.pdbx_seq_one_letter_code
_entity_poly.pdbx_strand_id
1 'polypeptide(L)'
;MVGVKNSVSRSKKQCNNIEMKLSENEIKTKIQEIQKAFSSSVLNSFLEQYREELKIFKNRHEQLCLALDKAMEESQTSQRQYLTNLHDKEVNILMKRLDSQTKEELSLLSKSHKDKNELARIKRELQQKLIDQAVYERQRLQNLLEKRKIELGEKHKKVGRKLAEEKRKMLEQKEQECLDKCNKIQIDLNESNEMFIEMFGLEPINRD
;
A
#
# COMPACT_ATOMS: atom_id res chain seq x y z
N MET A 1 54.68 -10.33 -77.75
CA MET A 1 53.44 -9.56 -77.45
C MET A 1 52.47 -10.23 -76.46
N VAL A 2 52.81 -11.33 -75.78
CA VAL A 2 51.87 -12.09 -74.92
C VAL A 2 51.88 -11.64 -73.43
N GLY A 3 52.94 -10.97 -72.97
CA GLY A 3 53.08 -10.56 -71.56
C GLY A 3 52.23 -9.37 -71.09
N VAL A 4 51.81 -8.48 -72.01
CA VAL A 4 51.11 -7.22 -71.66
C VAL A 4 49.60 -7.43 -71.47
N LYS A 5 48.99 -8.44 -72.11
CA LYS A 5 47.55 -8.73 -71.98
C LYS A 5 47.20 -9.42 -70.64
N ASN A 6 48.14 -10.16 -70.05
CA ASN A 6 47.95 -10.85 -68.76
C ASN A 6 48.12 -9.95 -67.53
N SER A 7 48.91 -8.88 -67.62
CA SER A 7 49.06 -7.91 -66.52
C SER A 7 47.84 -6.99 -66.41
N VAL A 8 47.27 -6.55 -67.54
CA VAL A 8 46.06 -5.71 -67.59
C VAL A 8 44.82 -6.48 -67.11
N SER A 9 44.70 -7.78 -67.43
CA SER A 9 43.58 -8.61 -66.96
C SER A 9 43.67 -8.94 -65.46
N ARG A 10 44.88 -9.12 -64.91
CA ARG A 10 45.11 -9.23 -63.46
C ARG A 10 44.77 -7.93 -62.73
N SER A 11 45.22 -6.79 -63.24
CA SER A 11 44.97 -5.48 -62.63
C SER A 11 43.48 -5.10 -62.62
N LYS A 12 42.74 -5.39 -63.70
CA LYS A 12 41.26 -5.23 -63.75
C LYS A 12 40.52 -6.15 -62.76
N LYS A 13 40.94 -7.41 -62.63
CA LYS A 13 40.37 -8.32 -61.61
C LYS A 13 40.65 -7.86 -60.19
N GLN A 14 41.81 -7.25 -59.96
CA GLN A 14 42.21 -6.74 -58.66
C GLN A 14 41.45 -5.46 -58.28
N CYS A 15 41.18 -4.55 -59.24
CA CYS A 15 40.28 -3.41 -59.04
C CYS A 15 38.83 -3.84 -58.74
N ASN A 16 38.26 -4.77 -59.51
CA ASN A 16 36.89 -5.26 -59.25
C ASN A 16 36.76 -5.91 -57.86
N ASN A 17 37.78 -6.62 -57.40
CA ASN A 17 37.77 -7.20 -56.04
C ASN A 17 37.86 -6.15 -54.93
N ILE A 18 38.54 -5.02 -55.18
CA ILE A 18 38.61 -3.90 -54.23
C ILE A 18 37.28 -3.16 -54.17
N GLU A 19 36.64 -2.92 -55.32
CA GLU A 19 35.30 -2.31 -55.40
C GLU A 19 34.22 -3.18 -54.74
N MET A 20 34.24 -4.51 -54.94
CA MET A 20 33.31 -5.40 -54.23
C MET A 20 33.51 -5.35 -52.71
N LYS A 21 34.76 -5.39 -52.23
CA LYS A 21 35.05 -5.33 -50.79
C LYS A 21 34.67 -4.00 -50.16
N LEU A 22 34.79 -2.90 -50.90
CA LEU A 22 34.30 -1.59 -50.46
C LEU A 22 32.77 -1.58 -50.33
N SER A 23 32.05 -2.14 -51.31
CA SER A 23 30.59 -2.29 -51.26
C SER A 23 30.12 -3.21 -50.13
N GLU A 24 30.82 -4.31 -49.86
CA GLU A 24 30.51 -5.22 -48.74
C GLU A 24 30.68 -4.53 -47.38
N ASN A 25 31.74 -3.72 -47.22
CA ASN A 25 31.96 -2.94 -46.02
C ASN A 25 30.86 -1.88 -45.82
N GLU A 26 30.43 -1.17 -46.87
CA GLU A 26 29.33 -0.21 -46.77
C GLU A 26 28.00 -0.87 -46.36
N ILE A 27 27.70 -2.05 -46.91
CA ILE A 27 26.51 -2.82 -46.52
C ILE A 27 26.60 -3.24 -45.06
N LYS A 28 27.77 -3.72 -44.61
CA LYS A 28 28.00 -4.12 -43.21
C LYS A 28 27.81 -2.94 -42.25
N THR A 29 28.31 -1.75 -42.61
CA THR A 29 28.11 -0.54 -41.80
C THR A 29 26.64 -0.13 -41.73
N LYS A 30 25.91 -0.13 -42.86
CA LYS A 30 24.48 0.17 -42.88
C LYS A 30 23.66 -0.81 -42.05
N ILE A 31 23.98 -2.11 -42.10
CA ILE A 31 23.31 -3.13 -41.27
C ILE A 31 23.54 -2.83 -39.78
N GLN A 32 24.76 -2.47 -39.39
CA GLN A 32 25.07 -2.11 -37.99
C GLN A 32 24.33 -0.85 -37.53
N GLU A 33 24.18 0.15 -38.40
CA GLU A 33 23.41 1.37 -38.09
C GLU A 33 21.93 1.06 -37.89
N ILE A 34 21.34 0.25 -38.79
CA ILE A 34 19.94 -0.18 -38.69
C ILE A 34 19.72 -1.02 -37.42
N GLN A 35 20.64 -1.94 -37.11
CA GLN A 35 20.62 -2.74 -35.89
C GLN A 35 20.61 -1.85 -34.64
N LYS A 36 21.51 -0.87 -34.57
CA LYS A 36 21.57 0.07 -33.44
C LYS A 36 20.31 0.91 -33.32
N ALA A 37 19.81 1.45 -34.43
CA ALA A 37 18.59 2.25 -34.45
C ALA A 37 17.38 1.42 -34.00
N PHE A 38 17.29 0.17 -34.45
CA PHE A 38 16.25 -0.76 -34.04
C PHE A 38 16.31 -1.06 -32.54
N SER A 39 17.47 -1.51 -32.03
CA SER A 39 17.64 -1.83 -30.60
C SER A 39 17.33 -0.62 -29.72
N SER A 40 17.73 0.59 -30.14
CA SER A 40 17.39 1.82 -29.44
C SER A 40 15.87 2.09 -29.45
N SER A 41 15.19 1.92 -30.59
CA SER A 41 13.74 2.10 -30.69
C SER A 41 12.98 1.10 -29.81
N VAL A 42 13.39 -0.16 -29.80
CA VAL A 42 12.79 -1.21 -28.98
C VAL A 42 13.00 -0.93 -27.50
N LEU A 43 14.24 -0.58 -27.11
CA LEU A 43 14.56 -0.20 -25.74
C LEU A 43 13.68 0.95 -25.26
N ASN A 44 13.60 2.03 -26.04
CA ASN A 44 12.77 3.19 -25.72
C ASN A 44 11.29 2.81 -25.57
N SER A 45 10.79 1.90 -26.42
CA SER A 45 9.41 1.42 -26.34
C SER A 45 9.14 0.66 -25.05
N PHE A 46 10.04 -0.24 -24.63
CA PHE A 46 9.92 -0.95 -23.36
C PHE A 46 10.03 -0.03 -22.14
N LEU A 47 10.96 0.94 -22.16
CA LEU A 47 11.11 1.90 -21.09
C LEU A 47 9.84 2.75 -20.91
N GLU A 48 9.25 3.21 -22.02
CA GLU A 48 8.00 3.96 -21.98
C GLU A 48 6.83 3.09 -21.49
N GLN A 49 6.76 1.82 -21.92
CA GLN A 49 5.76 0.88 -21.42
C GLN A 49 5.87 0.71 -19.89
N TYR A 50 7.06 0.44 -19.35
CA TYR A 50 7.24 0.27 -17.91
C TYR A 50 6.90 1.53 -17.12
N ARG A 51 7.22 2.70 -17.67
CA ARG A 51 6.86 4.00 -17.10
C ARG A 51 5.34 4.17 -17.02
N GLU A 52 4.62 3.89 -18.10
CA GLU A 52 3.16 4.02 -18.11
C GLU A 52 2.48 2.96 -17.23
N GLU A 53 3.01 1.73 -17.16
CA GLU A 53 2.56 0.72 -16.21
C GLU A 53 2.70 1.20 -14.75
N LEU A 54 3.85 1.77 -14.39
CA LEU A 54 4.09 2.30 -13.06
C LEU A 54 3.13 3.47 -12.74
N LYS A 55 2.87 4.34 -13.71
CA LYS A 55 1.94 5.47 -13.57
C LYS A 55 0.50 4.99 -13.34
N ILE A 56 0.03 4.01 -14.11
CA ILE A 56 -1.30 3.40 -13.92
C ILE A 56 -1.39 2.75 -12.54
N PHE A 57 -0.33 2.03 -12.15
CA PHE A 57 -0.25 1.44 -10.82
C PHE A 57 -0.35 2.50 -9.71
N LYS A 58 0.42 3.58 -9.79
CA LYS A 58 0.41 4.68 -8.81
C LYS A 58 -0.99 5.28 -8.64
N ASN A 59 -1.68 5.55 -9.74
CA ASN A 59 -3.05 6.06 -9.70
C ASN A 59 -4.01 5.07 -9.00
N ARG A 60 -3.97 3.79 -9.37
CA ARG A 60 -4.81 2.77 -8.73
C ARG A 60 -4.46 2.56 -7.26
N HIS A 61 -3.17 2.59 -6.92
CA HIS A 61 -2.68 2.48 -5.55
C HIS A 61 -3.18 3.65 -4.70
N GLU A 62 -3.13 4.88 -5.21
CA GLU A 62 -3.67 6.05 -4.53
C GLU A 62 -5.17 5.91 -4.24
N GLN A 63 -5.96 5.51 -5.23
CA GLN A 63 -7.40 5.27 -5.06
C GLN A 63 -7.69 4.20 -4.00
N LEU A 64 -6.93 3.09 -4.02
CA LEU A 64 -7.02 2.04 -3.02
C LEU A 64 -6.65 2.57 -1.63
N CYS A 65 -5.58 3.36 -1.52
CA CYS A 65 -5.16 3.94 -0.26
C CYS A 65 -6.24 4.82 0.35
N LEU A 66 -6.88 5.68 -0.46
CA LEU A 66 -7.99 6.53 -0.02
C LEU A 66 -9.19 5.70 0.47
N ALA A 67 -9.55 4.64 -0.26
CA ALA A 67 -10.61 3.74 0.15
C ALA A 67 -10.30 3.03 1.49
N LEU A 68 -9.05 2.58 1.68
CA LEU A 68 -8.59 1.96 2.92
C LEU A 68 -8.60 2.95 4.10
N ASP A 69 -8.19 4.20 3.89
CA ASP A 69 -8.23 5.23 4.94
C ASP A 69 -9.67 5.53 5.37
N LYS A 70 -10.57 5.68 4.41
CA LYS A 70 -11.99 5.89 4.68
C LYS A 70 -12.59 4.71 5.45
N ALA A 71 -12.37 3.48 4.99
CA ALA A 71 -12.88 2.28 5.67
C ALA A 71 -12.32 2.15 7.10
N MET A 72 -11.04 2.49 7.30
CA MET A 72 -10.42 2.52 8.62
C MET A 72 -11.10 3.57 9.52
N GLU A 73 -11.29 4.79 9.03
CA GLU A 73 -11.93 5.88 9.79
C GLU A 73 -13.38 5.54 10.17
N GLU A 74 -14.16 4.98 9.25
CA GLU A 74 -15.53 4.54 9.48
C GLU A 74 -15.60 3.44 10.55
N SER A 75 -14.71 2.44 10.45
CA SER A 75 -14.60 1.36 11.44
C SER A 75 -14.22 1.90 12.82
N GLN A 76 -13.23 2.79 12.89
CA GLN A 76 -12.79 3.40 14.15
C GLN A 76 -13.88 4.27 14.78
N THR A 77 -14.62 5.04 13.97
CA THR A 77 -15.76 5.85 14.42
C THR A 77 -16.87 4.97 14.98
N SER A 78 -17.21 3.89 14.27
CA SER A 78 -18.21 2.91 14.71
C SER A 78 -17.80 2.26 16.04
N GLN A 79 -16.52 1.91 16.22
CA GLN A 79 -16.01 1.34 17.47
C GLN A 79 -16.11 2.34 18.64
N ARG A 80 -15.82 3.62 18.42
CA ARG A 80 -15.96 4.68 19.45
C ARG A 80 -17.42 4.88 19.87
N GLN A 81 -18.33 4.91 18.89
CA GLN A 81 -19.77 5.00 19.14
C GLN A 81 -20.26 3.76 19.90
N TYR A 82 -19.86 2.57 19.48
CA TYR A 82 -20.20 1.33 20.17
C TYR A 82 -19.75 1.33 21.64
N LEU A 83 -18.53 1.78 21.92
CA LEU A 83 -18.01 1.88 23.28
C LEU A 83 -18.83 2.86 24.14
N THR A 84 -19.23 4.00 23.56
CA THR A 84 -20.09 4.99 24.25
C THR A 84 -21.46 4.40 24.54
N ASN A 85 -22.08 3.75 23.56
CA ASN A 85 -23.38 3.09 23.71
C ASN A 85 -23.35 1.97 24.76
N LEU A 86 -22.22 1.23 24.87
CA LEU A 86 -22.06 0.20 25.89
C LEU A 86 -22.03 0.82 27.30
N HIS A 87 -21.28 1.91 27.48
CA HIS A 87 -21.25 2.65 28.74
C HIS A 87 -22.63 3.19 29.12
N ASP A 88 -23.36 3.81 28.19
CA ASP A 88 -24.69 4.33 28.47
C ASP A 88 -25.66 3.23 28.90
N LYS A 89 -25.56 2.04 28.30
CA LYS A 89 -26.33 0.86 28.73
C LYS A 89 -25.95 0.42 30.14
N GLU A 90 -24.67 0.35 30.47
CA GLU A 90 -24.19 -0.02 31.82
C GLU A 90 -24.64 0.99 32.88
N VAL A 91 -24.57 2.29 32.60
CA VAL A 91 -25.07 3.35 33.48
C VAL A 91 -26.57 3.20 33.71
N ASN A 92 -27.35 2.97 32.66
CA ASN A 92 -28.79 2.76 32.78
C ASN A 92 -29.15 1.52 33.62
N ILE A 93 -28.41 0.42 33.46
CA ILE A 93 -28.59 -0.80 34.26
C ILE A 93 -28.25 -0.52 35.74
N LEU A 94 -27.15 0.18 35.99
CA LEU A 94 -26.73 0.56 37.34
C LEU A 94 -27.79 1.42 38.03
N MET A 95 -28.30 2.45 37.36
CA MET A 95 -29.33 3.34 37.92
C MET A 95 -30.60 2.55 38.30
N LYS A 96 -31.09 1.68 37.41
CA LYS A 96 -32.25 0.82 37.70
C LYS A 96 -32.02 -0.10 38.90
N ARG A 97 -30.81 -0.63 39.05
CA ARG A 97 -30.44 -1.48 40.19
C ARG A 97 -30.44 -0.67 41.49
N LEU A 98 -29.80 0.50 41.49
CA LEU A 98 -29.73 1.39 42.65
C LEU A 98 -31.12 1.87 43.09
N ASP A 99 -31.99 2.22 42.15
CA ASP A 99 -33.38 2.61 42.44
C ASP A 99 -34.17 1.47 43.09
N SER A 100 -33.99 0.25 42.60
CA SER A 100 -34.66 -0.94 43.14
C SER A 100 -34.18 -1.25 44.55
N GLN A 101 -32.86 -1.22 44.78
CA GLN A 101 -32.26 -1.40 46.10
C GLN A 101 -32.72 -0.32 47.09
N THR A 102 -32.73 0.94 46.66
CA THR A 102 -33.20 2.07 47.47
C THR A 102 -34.65 1.89 47.93
N LYS A 103 -35.55 1.46 47.02
CA LYS A 103 -36.96 1.21 47.36
C LYS A 103 -37.11 0.06 48.36
N GLU A 104 -36.34 -1.01 48.19
CA GLU A 104 -36.34 -2.16 49.08
C GLU A 104 -35.85 -1.79 50.48
N GLU A 105 -34.70 -1.13 50.59
CA GLU A 105 -34.12 -0.72 51.87
C GLU A 105 -35.02 0.27 52.62
N LEU A 106 -35.63 1.25 51.94
CA LEU A 106 -36.58 2.18 52.57
C LEU A 106 -37.86 1.48 53.05
N SER A 107 -38.30 0.44 52.34
CA SER A 107 -39.46 -0.39 52.73
C SER A 107 -39.15 -1.21 53.98
N LEU A 108 -37.98 -1.86 54.01
CA LEU A 108 -37.52 -2.62 55.18
C LEU A 108 -37.36 -1.72 56.41
N LEU A 109 -36.74 -0.56 56.23
CA LEU A 109 -36.52 0.41 57.30
C LEU A 109 -37.85 0.92 57.90
N SER A 110 -38.85 1.16 57.04
CA SER A 110 -40.19 1.59 57.47
C SER A 110 -40.94 0.55 58.32
N LYS A 111 -40.60 -0.74 58.19
CA LYS A 111 -41.19 -1.82 58.98
C LYS A 111 -40.48 -2.04 60.32
N SER A 112 -39.22 -1.59 60.45
CA SER A 112 -38.35 -1.88 61.59
C SER A 112 -38.50 -0.90 62.77
N HIS A 113 -38.84 0.37 62.51
CA HIS A 113 -38.85 1.42 63.54
C HIS A 113 -40.25 1.94 63.85
N LYS A 114 -40.59 2.04 65.15
CA LYS A 114 -41.86 2.57 65.65
C LYS A 114 -41.83 4.08 65.96
N ASP A 115 -40.66 4.62 66.31
CA ASP A 115 -40.47 6.06 66.52
C ASP A 115 -40.38 6.77 65.17
N LYS A 116 -41.35 7.66 64.92
CA LYS A 116 -41.44 8.41 63.66
C LYS A 116 -40.28 9.39 63.46
N ASN A 117 -39.78 10.01 64.52
CA ASN A 117 -38.72 11.01 64.43
C ASN A 117 -37.38 10.33 64.16
N GLU A 118 -37.07 9.26 64.89
CA GLU A 118 -35.86 8.48 64.66
C GLU A 118 -35.89 7.79 63.28
N LEU A 119 -37.03 7.23 62.86
CA LEU A 119 -37.19 6.69 61.51
C LEU A 119 -36.95 7.74 60.43
N ALA A 120 -37.42 8.98 60.63
CA ALA A 120 -37.18 10.07 59.68
C ALA A 120 -35.69 10.44 59.61
N ARG A 121 -34.98 10.45 60.74
CA ARG A 121 -33.52 10.68 60.76
C ARG A 121 -32.78 9.58 60.00
N ILE A 122 -33.05 8.31 60.32
CA ILE A 122 -32.38 7.17 59.68
C ILE A 122 -32.67 7.12 58.17
N LYS A 123 -33.91 7.46 57.75
CA LYS A 123 -34.23 7.56 56.31
C LYS A 123 -33.37 8.60 55.59
N ARG A 124 -33.12 9.77 56.19
CA ARG A 124 -32.25 10.81 55.60
C ARG A 124 -30.81 10.34 55.51
N GLU A 125 -30.28 9.74 56.58
CA GLU A 125 -28.93 9.20 56.60
C GLU A 125 -28.74 8.10 55.54
N LEU A 126 -29.72 7.20 55.41
CA LEU A 126 -29.72 6.16 54.39
C LEU A 126 -29.77 6.75 52.98
N GLN A 127 -30.64 7.73 52.73
CA GLN A 127 -30.71 8.43 51.45
C GLN A 127 -29.38 9.08 51.08
N GLN A 128 -28.72 9.74 52.03
CA GLN A 128 -27.40 10.35 51.78
C GLN A 128 -26.36 9.29 51.38
N LYS A 129 -26.29 8.17 52.12
CA LYS A 129 -25.38 7.07 51.79
C LYS A 129 -25.63 6.49 50.40
N LEU A 130 -26.89 6.32 50.02
CA LEU A 130 -27.28 5.81 48.71
C LEU A 130 -26.92 6.79 47.58
N ILE A 131 -27.08 8.09 47.82
CA ILE A 131 -26.63 9.14 46.88
C ILE A 131 -25.10 9.07 46.70
N ASP A 132 -24.35 9.02 47.79
CA ASP A 132 -22.89 8.95 47.74
C ASP A 132 -22.41 7.70 47.00
N GLN A 133 -23.06 6.55 47.24
CA GLN A 133 -22.80 5.31 46.51
C GLN A 133 -23.11 5.43 45.01
N ALA A 134 -24.23 6.03 44.65
CA ALA A 134 -24.61 6.25 43.25
C ALA A 134 -23.62 7.17 42.52
N VAL A 135 -23.19 8.25 43.19
CA VAL A 135 -22.17 9.17 42.68
C VAL A 135 -20.84 8.44 42.48
N TYR A 136 -20.41 7.66 43.46
CA TYR A 136 -19.17 6.88 43.39
C TYR A 136 -19.18 5.88 42.24
N GLU A 137 -20.24 5.07 42.11
CA GLU A 137 -20.33 4.06 41.04
C GLU A 137 -20.40 4.70 39.64
N ARG A 138 -21.12 5.82 39.49
CA ARG A 138 -21.14 6.59 38.24
C ARG A 138 -19.75 7.10 37.88
N GLN A 139 -19.03 7.67 38.86
CA GLN A 139 -17.65 8.13 38.65
C GLN A 139 -16.71 6.97 38.28
N ARG A 140 -16.89 5.81 38.91
CA ARG A 140 -16.12 4.60 38.61
C ARG A 140 -16.33 4.14 37.17
N LEU A 141 -17.58 4.09 36.69
CA LEU A 141 -17.90 3.74 35.30
C LEU A 141 -17.34 4.78 34.32
N GLN A 142 -17.41 6.08 34.65
CA GLN A 142 -16.84 7.14 33.82
C GLN A 142 -15.33 6.99 33.67
N ASN A 143 -14.62 6.75 34.78
CA ASN A 143 -13.18 6.52 34.77
C ASN A 143 -12.81 5.28 33.95
N LEU A 144 -13.64 4.23 34.00
CA LEU A 144 -13.45 3.03 33.19
C LEU A 144 -13.64 3.33 31.70
N LEU A 145 -14.68 4.06 31.32
CA LEU A 145 -14.91 4.48 29.93
C LEU A 145 -13.70 5.27 29.39
N GLU A 146 -13.18 6.21 30.17
CA GLU A 146 -12.04 7.02 29.74
C GLU A 146 -10.79 6.16 29.49
N LYS A 147 -10.47 5.24 30.41
CA LYS A 147 -9.38 4.27 30.20
C LYS A 147 -9.59 3.45 28.92
N ARG A 148 -10.81 2.97 28.67
CA ARG A 148 -11.13 2.21 27.46
C ARG A 148 -11.02 3.04 26.19
N LYS A 149 -11.39 4.32 26.22
CA LYS A 149 -11.22 5.25 25.09
C LYS A 149 -9.74 5.46 24.76
N ILE A 150 -8.90 5.63 25.77
CA ILE A 150 -7.45 5.75 25.59
C ILE A 150 -6.87 4.48 24.96
N GLU A 151 -7.13 3.30 25.55
CA GLU A 151 -6.68 2.01 25.03
C GLU A 151 -7.14 1.77 23.58
N LEU A 152 -8.40 2.12 23.27
CA LEU A 152 -8.95 2.00 21.92
C LEU A 152 -8.24 2.95 20.95
N GLY A 153 -8.00 4.19 21.35
CA GLY A 153 -7.26 5.18 20.56
C GLY A 153 -5.82 4.76 20.28
N GLU A 154 -5.14 4.14 21.24
CA GLU A 154 -3.80 3.59 21.03
C GLU A 154 -3.79 2.44 20.02
N LYS A 155 -4.79 1.54 20.09
CA LYS A 155 -4.98 0.47 19.10
C LYS A 155 -5.25 1.05 17.71
N HIS A 156 -6.10 2.07 17.59
CA HIS A 156 -6.37 2.78 16.33
C HIS A 156 -5.09 3.37 15.73
N LYS A 157 -4.29 4.07 16.55
CA LYS A 157 -2.98 4.61 16.11
C LYS A 157 -2.03 3.51 15.64
N LYS A 158 -1.99 2.37 16.34
CA LYS A 158 -1.14 1.22 15.93
C LYS A 158 -1.57 0.65 14.58
N VAL A 159 -2.87 0.51 14.35
CA VAL A 159 -3.41 0.07 13.05
C VAL A 159 -3.09 1.09 11.95
N GLY A 160 -3.29 2.38 12.20
CA GLY A 160 -2.97 3.43 11.25
C GLY A 160 -1.49 3.45 10.84
N ARG A 161 -0.57 3.28 11.80
CA ARG A 161 0.87 3.17 11.50
C ARG A 161 1.19 1.95 10.63
N LYS A 162 0.59 0.79 10.92
CA LYS A 162 0.79 -0.42 10.11
C LYS A 162 0.28 -0.24 8.69
N LEU A 163 -0.91 0.33 8.53
CA LEU A 163 -1.49 0.61 7.22
C LEU A 163 -0.61 1.56 6.42
N ALA A 164 -0.14 2.65 7.03
CA ALA A 164 0.76 3.61 6.36
C ALA A 164 2.07 2.94 5.90
N GLU A 165 2.64 2.07 6.72
CA GLU A 165 3.86 1.33 6.39
C GLU A 165 3.64 0.33 5.25
N GLU A 166 2.53 -0.41 5.25
CA GLU A 166 2.18 -1.34 4.17
C GLU A 166 1.96 -0.61 2.84
N LYS A 167 1.29 0.54 2.86
CA LYS A 167 1.09 1.40 1.68
C LYS A 167 2.43 1.84 1.08
N ARG A 168 3.30 2.40 1.93
CA ARG A 168 4.64 2.85 1.54
C ARG A 168 5.46 1.71 0.96
N LYS A 169 5.53 0.58 1.66
CA LYS A 169 6.32 -0.58 1.24
C LYS A 169 5.85 -1.14 -0.11
N MET A 170 4.55 -1.20 -0.33
CA MET A 170 3.99 -1.72 -1.58
C MET A 170 4.31 -0.81 -2.78
N LEU A 171 4.27 0.51 -2.58
CA LEU A 171 4.69 1.48 -3.59
C LEU A 171 6.19 1.35 -3.91
N GLU A 172 7.04 1.34 -2.88
CA GLU A 172 8.50 1.20 -3.03
C GLU A 172 8.89 -0.10 -3.75
N GLN A 173 8.23 -1.21 -3.40
CA GLN A 173 8.44 -2.49 -4.07
C GLN A 173 8.09 -2.42 -5.56
N LYS A 174 7.01 -1.72 -5.93
CA LYS A 174 6.64 -1.59 -7.34
C LYS A 174 7.60 -0.68 -8.11
N GLU A 175 8.06 0.40 -7.48
CA GLU A 175 9.07 1.28 -8.08
C GLU A 175 10.38 0.54 -8.32
N GLN A 176 10.84 -0.25 -7.34
CA GLN A 176 12.03 -1.08 -7.49
C GLN A 176 11.87 -2.14 -8.59
N GLU A 177 10.73 -2.84 -8.64
CA GLU A 177 10.44 -3.82 -9.70
C GLU A 177 10.48 -3.18 -11.08
N CYS A 178 9.97 -1.95 -11.22
CA CYS A 178 10.03 -1.19 -12.47
C CYS A 178 11.48 -0.87 -12.87
N LEU A 179 12.29 -0.40 -11.92
CA LEU A 179 13.71 -0.10 -12.16
C LEU A 179 14.49 -1.36 -12.58
N ASP A 180 14.26 -2.47 -11.90
CA ASP A 180 14.91 -3.75 -12.19
C ASP A 180 14.57 -4.23 -13.61
N LYS A 181 13.30 -4.09 -14.04
CA LYS A 181 12.88 -4.39 -15.42
C LYS A 181 13.54 -3.49 -16.45
N CYS A 182 13.65 -2.19 -16.18
CA CYS A 182 14.34 -1.24 -17.06
C CYS A 182 15.83 -1.61 -17.22
N ASN A 183 16.51 -1.92 -16.12
CA ASN A 183 17.92 -2.32 -16.16
C ASN A 183 18.10 -3.63 -16.91
N LYS A 184 17.22 -4.62 -16.66
CA LYS A 184 17.27 -5.91 -17.32
C LYS A 184 17.11 -5.79 -18.83
N ILE A 185 16.09 -5.09 -19.32
CA ILE A 185 15.88 -4.96 -20.77
C ILE A 185 17.03 -4.20 -21.46
N GLN A 186 17.66 -3.25 -20.75
CA GLN A 186 18.81 -2.53 -21.25
C GLN A 186 20.05 -3.44 -21.39
N ILE A 187 20.25 -4.36 -20.43
CA ILE A 187 21.31 -5.38 -20.51
C ILE A 187 21.01 -6.37 -21.63
N ASP A 188 19.81 -6.94 -21.66
CA ASP A 188 19.39 -7.95 -22.63
C ASP A 188 19.54 -7.44 -24.08
N LEU A 189 19.16 -6.19 -24.35
CA LEU A 189 19.29 -5.57 -25.68
C LEU A 189 20.72 -5.18 -26.07
N ASN A 190 21.60 -4.94 -25.08
CA ASN A 190 23.01 -4.67 -25.34
C ASN A 190 23.81 -5.97 -25.57
N GLU A 191 23.39 -7.08 -24.95
CA GLU A 191 24.04 -8.39 -25.05
C GLU A 191 23.55 -9.22 -26.25
N SER A 192 22.26 -9.11 -26.60
CA SER A 192 21.66 -9.89 -27.71
C SER A 192 21.54 -9.08 -29.00
N ASN A 193 22.52 -9.27 -29.89
CA ASN A 193 22.36 -8.93 -31.31
C ASN A 193 21.38 -9.90 -32.02
N GLU A 194 21.02 -10.99 -31.36
CA GLU A 194 20.11 -12.04 -31.86
C GLU A 194 18.68 -11.57 -32.02
N MET A 195 18.20 -10.62 -31.19
CA MET A 195 16.81 -10.16 -31.27
C MET A 195 16.50 -9.49 -32.63
N PHE A 196 17.47 -8.75 -33.19
CA PHE A 196 17.34 -8.18 -34.53
C PHE A 196 17.36 -9.26 -35.62
N ILE A 197 18.24 -10.26 -35.48
CA ILE A 197 18.41 -11.34 -36.44
C ILE A 197 17.16 -12.22 -36.48
N GLU A 198 16.64 -12.61 -35.31
CA GLU A 198 15.47 -13.45 -35.14
C GLU A 198 14.18 -12.75 -35.62
N MET A 199 14.01 -11.46 -35.30
CA MET A 199 12.79 -10.74 -35.65
C MET A 199 12.66 -10.42 -37.15
N PHE A 200 13.79 -10.28 -37.85
CA PHE A 200 13.80 -10.05 -39.31
C PHE A 200 14.17 -11.30 -40.13
N GLY A 201 14.30 -12.47 -39.49
CA GLY A 201 14.63 -13.72 -40.16
C GLY A 201 15.96 -13.67 -40.92
N LEU A 202 16.93 -12.91 -40.42
CA LEU A 202 18.24 -12.78 -41.04
C LEU A 202 19.08 -14.02 -40.72
N GLU A 203 19.89 -14.48 -41.67
CA GLU A 203 20.91 -15.48 -41.34
C GLU A 203 22.00 -14.82 -40.48
N PRO A 204 22.50 -15.48 -39.42
CA PRO A 204 23.61 -14.96 -38.64
C PRO A 204 24.81 -14.73 -39.57
N ILE A 205 25.28 -13.49 -39.64
CA ILE A 205 26.49 -13.16 -40.39
C ILE A 205 27.64 -13.90 -39.70
N ASN A 206 28.11 -15.00 -40.31
CA ASN A 206 29.23 -15.78 -39.80
C ASN A 206 30.39 -14.84 -39.45
N ARG A 207 30.86 -14.91 -38.20
CA ARG A 207 32.09 -14.25 -37.78
C ARG A 207 33.26 -15.09 -38.33
N ASP A 208 33.76 -14.70 -39.50
CA ASP A 208 35.12 -15.02 -39.93
C ASP A 208 36.12 -14.06 -39.29
#